data_AF-A0A564YY81-F1
#
_entry.id   AF-A0A564YY81-F1
#
_cell.length_a   1.000
_cell.length_b   1.000
_cell.length_c   1.000
_cell.angle_alpha   90.00
_cell.angle_beta   90.00
_cell.angle_gamma   90.00
#
_symmetry.space_group_name_H-M   'P 1'
#
loop_
_entity.id
_entity.type
_entity.pdbx_description
1 polymer ?
#
loop_
_entity_poly.entity_id
_entity_poly.type
_entity_poly.pdbx_seq_one_letter_code
_entity_poly.pdbx_strand_id
1 'polypeptide(L)'
;MLKNLKENYGTFGFITTVWDYLQSYLLCCAVDDNGWSAWRNSSWFQDENSMLLDDLQLIPATNPMFKYVPKTCCYRKLDYLTRQLTDEYKNLPRCQNWQYGPPKFDNGAHNDAIYYGGCLGTIQAYIRRFSFWIALFGFSCLFFLITSTIIGCVTLCEIK
;
A
#
# COMPACT_ATOMS: atom_id res chain seq x y z
N MET A 1 -4.89 -2.40 10.74
CA MET A 1 -3.94 -2.06 9.65
C MET A 1 -2.74 -1.26 10.13
N LEU A 2 -2.91 -0.19 10.91
CA LEU A 2 -1.80 0.66 11.35
C LEU A 2 -0.70 -0.09 12.13
N LYS A 3 -1.08 -0.96 13.07
CA LYS A 3 -0.13 -1.83 13.79
C LYS A 3 0.70 -2.70 12.83
N ASN A 4 0.04 -3.31 11.85
CA ASN A 4 0.69 -4.16 10.85
C ASN A 4 1.67 -3.35 9.97
N LEU A 5 1.30 -2.12 9.57
CA LEU A 5 2.22 -1.22 8.86
C LEU A 5 3.44 -0.88 9.72
N LYS A 6 3.23 -0.50 10.99
CA LYS A 6 4.32 -0.07 11.87
C LYS A 6 5.28 -1.20 12.24
N GLU A 7 4.76 -2.37 12.58
CA GLU A 7 5.57 -3.44 13.17
C GLU A 7 6.11 -4.42 12.11
N ASN A 8 5.41 -4.60 10.99
CA ASN A 8 5.69 -5.72 10.09
C ASN A 8 6.16 -5.31 8.68
N TYR A 9 5.89 -4.07 8.25
CA TYR A 9 6.42 -3.59 6.98
C TYR A 9 7.94 -3.40 7.09
N GLY A 10 8.70 -3.91 6.11
CA GLY A 10 10.16 -3.98 6.16
C GLY A 10 10.68 -5.25 6.83
N THR A 11 10.00 -5.75 7.87
CA THR A 11 10.42 -6.93 8.64
C THR A 11 9.96 -8.26 8.03
N PHE A 12 8.72 -8.33 7.53
CA PHE A 12 8.17 -9.55 6.93
C PHE A 12 7.95 -9.37 5.43
N GLY A 13 8.72 -10.10 4.61
CA GLY A 13 8.70 -9.96 3.14
C GLY A 13 7.31 -10.10 2.51
N PHE A 14 6.47 -11.02 3.00
CA PHE A 14 5.08 -11.14 2.54
C PHE A 14 4.25 -9.87 2.83
N ILE A 15 4.35 -9.33 4.04
CA ILE A 15 3.59 -8.15 4.45
C ILE A 15 4.09 -6.92 3.68
N THR A 16 5.40 -6.76 3.53
CA THR A 16 6.01 -5.70 2.69
C THR A 16 5.50 -5.77 1.26
N THR A 17 5.48 -6.96 0.66
CA THR A 17 5.01 -7.17 -0.72
C THR A 17 3.53 -6.79 -0.88
N VAL A 18 2.68 -7.21 0.06
CA VAL A 18 1.25 -6.85 0.05
C VAL A 18 1.05 -5.34 0.16
N TRP A 19 1.78 -4.68 1.05
CA TRP A 19 1.71 -3.23 1.20
C TRP A 19 2.23 -2.49 -0.04
N ASP A 20 3.34 -2.93 -0.61
CA ASP A 20 3.90 -2.33 -1.83
C ASP A 20 2.95 -2.46 -3.00
N TYR A 21 2.31 -3.63 -3.15
CA TYR A 21 1.28 -3.85 -4.15
C TYR A 21 0.07 -2.94 -3.91
N LEU A 22 -0.47 -2.90 -2.69
CA LEU A 22 -1.63 -2.06 -2.35
C LEU A 22 -1.36 -0.59 -2.60
N GLN A 23 -0.23 -0.06 -2.12
CA GLN A 23 0.16 1.33 -2.31
C GLN A 23 0.34 1.68 -3.80
N SER A 24 1.01 0.81 -4.54
CA SER A 24 1.24 1.02 -5.98
C SER A 24 -0.02 0.91 -6.82
N TYR A 25 -0.94 0.00 -6.46
CA TYR A 25 -2.17 -0.24 -7.21
C TYR A 25 -3.25 0.80 -6.89
N LEU A 26 -3.42 1.14 -5.61
CA LEU A 26 -4.44 2.07 -5.14
C LEU A 26 -3.98 3.53 -5.14
N LEU A 27 -2.70 3.79 -5.44
CA LEU A 27 -2.13 5.15 -5.50
C LEU A 27 -2.34 5.91 -4.18
N CYS A 28 -1.98 5.24 -3.09
CA CYS A 28 -2.19 5.70 -1.72
C CYS A 28 -0.89 5.65 -0.91
N CYS A 29 -0.86 6.35 0.22
CA CYS A 29 0.23 6.26 1.19
C CYS A 29 -0.34 6.13 2.60
N ALA A 30 0.16 5.13 3.34
CA ALA A 30 -0.29 4.78 4.68
C ALA A 30 -1.76 4.33 4.76
N VAL A 31 -2.25 4.16 6.00
CA VAL A 31 -3.60 3.64 6.27
C VAL A 31 -4.66 4.70 5.99
N ASP A 32 -4.49 5.86 6.64
CA ASP A 32 -5.47 6.95 6.67
C ASP A 32 -5.02 8.09 5.76
N ASP A 33 -5.97 8.93 5.35
CA ASP A 33 -5.66 10.13 4.58
C ASP A 33 -4.71 11.01 5.38
N ASN A 34 -3.70 11.52 4.69
CA ASN A 34 -2.59 12.25 5.30
C ASN A 34 -1.75 11.47 6.31
N GLY A 35 -1.81 10.14 6.29
CA GLY A 35 -1.18 9.26 7.26
C GLY A 35 0.32 8.99 7.05
N TRP A 36 1.01 9.66 6.12
CA TRP A 36 2.42 9.38 5.82
C TRP A 36 3.35 9.51 7.03
N SER A 37 3.00 10.34 8.03
CA SER A 37 3.76 10.49 9.26
C SER A 37 3.84 9.21 10.10
N ALA A 38 2.93 8.25 9.86
CA ALA A 38 2.93 6.94 10.50
C ALA A 38 4.22 6.15 10.22
N TRP A 39 4.83 6.36 9.05
CA TRP A 39 6.09 5.72 8.66
C TRP A 39 7.23 6.04 9.62
N ARG A 40 7.29 7.25 10.19
CA ARG A 40 8.37 7.63 11.14
C ARG A 40 8.44 6.73 12.38
N ASN A 41 7.37 6.01 12.68
CA ASN A 41 7.26 5.10 13.82
C ASN A 41 7.23 3.62 13.41
N SER A 42 7.62 3.28 12.17
CA SER A 42 7.66 1.88 11.70
C SER A 42 9.06 1.26 11.82
N SER A 43 9.13 -0.06 11.94
CA SER A 43 10.39 -0.82 11.88
C SER A 43 11.17 -0.51 10.59
N TRP A 44 10.48 -0.51 9.44
CA TRP A 44 11.09 -0.09 8.17
C TRP A 44 11.81 1.26 8.22
N PHE A 45 11.30 2.25 8.96
CA PHE A 45 11.93 3.57 9.00
C PHE A 45 13.23 3.55 9.79
N GLN A 46 13.31 2.71 10.83
CA GLN A 46 14.54 2.47 11.56
C GLN A 46 15.55 1.75 10.67
N ASP A 47 15.13 0.65 10.03
CA ASP A 47 16.00 -0.18 9.18
C ASP A 47 16.51 0.59 7.95
N GLU A 48 15.66 1.36 7.28
CA GLU A 48 16.01 2.08 6.05
C GLU A 48 16.96 3.26 6.31
N ASN A 49 16.88 3.86 7.51
CA ASN A 49 17.69 5.00 7.89
C ASN A 49 18.79 4.65 8.90
N SER A 50 19.03 3.37 9.16
CA SER A 50 20.07 2.95 10.12
C SER A 50 21.47 3.30 9.59
N MET A 51 22.39 3.51 10.51
CA MET A 51 23.80 3.72 10.18
C MET A 51 24.49 2.37 10.01
N LEU A 52 25.25 2.17 8.92
CA LEU A 52 25.90 0.89 8.54
C LEU A 52 26.75 0.20 9.62
N LEU A 53 27.14 0.92 10.68
CA LEU A 53 28.03 0.45 11.74
C LEU A 53 27.38 0.51 13.14
N ASP A 54 26.18 1.09 13.26
CA ASP A 54 25.42 1.21 14.50
C ASP A 54 23.92 1.29 14.19
N ASP A 55 23.24 0.14 14.26
CA ASP A 55 21.81 0.02 13.96
C ASP A 55 20.91 0.75 14.99
N LEU A 56 21.48 1.22 16.10
CA LEU A 56 20.76 2.03 17.10
C LEU A 56 20.74 3.53 16.76
N GLN A 57 21.50 3.94 15.74
CA GLN A 57 21.57 5.32 15.29
C GLN A 57 21.05 5.49 13.87
N LEU A 58 20.30 6.57 13.67
CA LEU A 58 19.81 6.97 12.36
C LEU A 58 20.84 7.88 11.68
N ILE A 59 20.95 7.76 10.35
CA ILE A 59 21.68 8.76 9.56
C ILE A 59 21.04 10.15 9.75
N PRO A 60 21.81 11.26 9.67
CA PRO A 60 21.25 12.59 9.86
C PRO A 60 20.13 12.90 8.85
N ALA A 61 19.06 13.57 9.29
CA ALA A 61 17.95 14.00 8.42
C ALA A 61 18.34 15.00 7.31
N THR A 62 19.54 15.59 7.41
CA THR A 62 20.17 16.41 6.36
C THR A 62 20.79 15.56 5.25
N ASN A 63 21.01 14.27 5.48
CA ASN A 63 21.55 13.36 4.49
C ASN A 63 20.52 13.14 3.37
N PRO A 64 20.90 13.26 2.09
CA PRO A 64 19.99 13.02 0.97
C PRO A 64 19.47 11.58 0.88
N MET A 65 20.14 10.62 1.55
CA MET A 65 19.68 9.23 1.66
C MET A 65 18.61 9.01 2.73
N PHE A 66 18.34 10.01 3.60
CA PHE A 66 17.29 9.90 4.61
C PHE A 66 15.93 9.83 3.94
N LYS A 67 15.12 8.82 4.28
CA LYS A 67 13.81 8.55 3.68
C LYS A 67 12.73 8.55 4.75
N TYR A 68 11.71 9.38 4.56
CA TYR A 68 10.57 9.45 5.47
C TYR A 68 9.42 8.52 5.09
N VAL A 69 9.34 8.10 3.83
CA VAL A 69 8.28 7.21 3.31
C VAL A 69 8.85 6.22 2.29
N PRO A 70 8.23 5.04 2.13
CA PRO A 70 8.61 4.09 1.09
C PRO A 70 8.40 4.67 -0.30
N LYS A 71 9.15 4.16 -1.29
CA LYS A 71 9.03 4.58 -2.69
C LYS A 71 7.61 4.35 -3.26
N THR A 72 6.88 3.36 -2.74
CA THR A 72 5.52 3.01 -3.18
C THR A 72 4.48 4.06 -2.80
N CYS A 73 4.78 4.97 -1.86
CA CYS A 73 4.00 6.17 -1.59
C CYS A 73 4.19 7.29 -2.65
N CYS A 74 5.11 7.15 -3.59
CA CYS A 74 5.49 8.22 -4.50
C CYS A 74 4.76 8.15 -5.84
N TYR A 75 4.43 9.32 -6.40
CA TYR A 75 3.81 9.41 -7.71
C TYR A 75 4.71 8.81 -8.80
N ARG A 76 4.15 7.85 -9.53
CA ARG A 76 4.75 7.28 -10.74
C ARG A 76 4.33 8.12 -11.95
N LYS A 77 5.17 8.19 -12.97
CA LYS A 77 4.84 8.89 -14.21
C LYS A 77 3.77 8.10 -14.96
N LEU A 78 2.85 8.83 -15.57
CA LEU A 78 1.86 8.25 -16.47
C LEU A 78 2.44 8.24 -17.88
N ASP A 79 2.48 7.08 -18.52
CA ASP A 79 2.68 7.01 -19.94
C ASP A 79 1.41 7.54 -20.65
N TYR A 80 1.58 8.61 -21.41
CA TYR A 80 0.48 9.28 -22.09
C TYR A 80 -0.08 8.46 -23.25
N LEU A 81 0.69 7.52 -23.82
CA LEU A 81 0.27 6.67 -24.93
C LEU A 81 -0.59 5.50 -24.42
N THR A 82 -0.12 4.80 -23.39
CA THR A 82 -0.80 3.61 -22.85
C THR A 82 -1.80 3.94 -21.74
N ARG A 83 -1.76 5.15 -21.17
CA ARG A 83 -2.47 5.53 -19.94
C ARG A 83 -2.14 4.63 -18.75
N GLN A 84 -0.98 3.98 -18.77
CA GLN A 84 -0.49 3.14 -17.69
C GLN A 84 0.60 3.85 -16.88
N LEU A 85 0.77 3.45 -15.62
CA LEU A 85 1.84 3.97 -14.78
C LEU A 85 3.15 3.29 -15.17
N THR A 86 4.20 4.07 -15.42
CA THR A 86 5.55 3.57 -15.72
C THR A 86 6.30 3.28 -14.43
N ASP A 87 7.38 2.51 -14.47
CA ASP A 87 8.23 2.25 -13.28
C ASP A 87 9.05 3.47 -12.84
N GLU A 88 8.94 4.59 -13.55
CA GLU A 88 9.62 5.83 -13.20
C GLU A 88 8.79 6.68 -12.25
N TYR A 89 9.44 7.22 -11.22
CA TYR A 89 8.83 8.18 -10.31
C TYR A 89 8.90 9.60 -10.86
N LYS A 90 7.88 10.41 -10.58
CA LYS A 90 7.82 11.82 -10.97
C LYS A 90 8.97 12.62 -10.35
N ASN A 91 9.17 12.49 -9.04
CA ASN A 91 10.31 13.07 -8.32
C ASN A 91 10.53 12.32 -7.00
N LEU A 92 11.35 11.26 -7.04
CA LEU A 92 11.58 10.39 -5.89
C LEU A 92 12.26 11.12 -4.71
N PRO A 93 13.33 11.91 -4.89
CA PRO A 93 13.96 12.64 -3.78
C PRO A 93 12.98 13.61 -3.10
N ARG A 94 12.18 14.35 -3.88
CA ARG A 94 11.15 15.23 -3.32
C ARG A 94 10.08 14.44 -2.58
N CYS A 95 9.62 13.31 -3.11
CA CYS A 95 8.64 12.48 -2.43
C CYS A 95 9.14 12.00 -1.06
N GLN A 96 10.37 11.49 -0.99
CA GLN A 96 10.86 10.82 0.21
C GLN A 96 11.52 11.75 1.23
N ASN A 97 12.05 12.92 0.83
CA ASN A 97 12.79 13.82 1.69
C ASN A 97 12.67 15.29 1.27
N TRP A 98 11.43 15.80 1.24
CA TRP A 98 11.21 17.19 0.90
C TRP A 98 11.59 18.15 2.02
N GLN A 99 12.28 19.24 1.68
CA GLN A 99 12.80 20.19 2.67
C GLN A 99 11.78 21.23 3.16
N TYR A 100 10.63 21.37 2.50
CA TYR A 100 9.70 22.49 2.75
C TYR A 100 8.31 22.06 3.26
N GLY A 101 8.10 20.77 3.51
CA GLY A 101 6.80 20.24 3.90
C GLY A 101 6.80 18.72 4.05
N PRO A 102 5.65 18.06 3.85
CA PRO A 102 5.53 16.61 3.91
C PRO A 102 6.48 15.89 2.95
N PRO A 103 7.02 14.72 3.29
CA PRO A 103 6.77 13.97 4.53
C PRO A 103 7.67 14.35 5.71
N LYS A 104 8.65 15.23 5.51
CA LYS A 104 9.60 15.64 6.56
C LYS A 104 8.90 16.38 7.69
N PHE A 105 8.05 17.34 7.33
CA PHE A 105 7.25 18.13 8.25
C PHE A 105 5.77 17.83 8.06
N ASP A 106 4.99 17.84 9.13
CA ASP A 106 3.55 17.59 9.05
C ASP A 106 2.78 18.77 8.43
N ASN A 107 3.40 19.96 8.44
CA ASN A 107 2.90 21.20 7.86
C ASN A 107 3.94 21.79 6.90
N GLY A 108 3.51 22.71 6.02
CA GLY A 108 4.40 23.43 5.11
C GLY A 108 3.84 23.49 3.69
N ALA A 109 4.73 23.61 2.71
CA ALA A 109 4.34 23.54 1.30
C ALA A 109 3.76 22.16 0.97
N HIS A 110 2.98 22.03 -0.11
CA HIS A 110 2.35 20.77 -0.54
C HIS A 110 3.23 19.94 -1.50
N ASN A 111 3.40 18.64 -1.22
CA ASN A 111 4.34 17.77 -1.92
C ASN A 111 3.65 17.06 -3.08
N ASP A 112 3.70 17.62 -4.27
CA ASP A 112 3.06 17.03 -5.46
C ASP A 112 3.72 15.73 -5.98
N ALA A 113 4.63 15.13 -5.20
CA ALA A 113 5.30 13.87 -5.49
C ALA A 113 4.93 12.71 -4.54
N ILE A 114 4.12 12.93 -3.50
CA ILE A 114 3.61 11.88 -2.59
C ILE A 114 2.08 11.71 -2.72
N TYR A 115 1.58 10.48 -2.64
CA TYR A 115 0.15 10.23 -2.52
C TYR A 115 -0.36 10.62 -1.12
N TYR A 116 -1.32 11.54 -1.03
CA TYR A 116 -1.90 11.98 0.24
C TYR A 116 -3.08 11.10 0.71
N GLY A 117 -3.68 10.32 -0.20
CA GLY A 117 -4.82 9.45 0.11
C GLY A 117 -4.40 8.20 0.89
N GLY A 118 -5.21 7.80 1.87
CA GLY A 118 -5.02 6.61 2.68
C GLY A 118 -5.53 5.35 1.99
N CYS A 119 -4.79 4.25 2.10
CA CYS A 119 -5.14 3.00 1.42
C CYS A 119 -6.45 2.39 1.93
N LEU A 120 -6.81 2.61 3.20
CA LEU A 120 -8.08 2.14 3.76
C LEU A 120 -9.27 2.88 3.15
N GLY A 121 -9.18 4.20 3.01
CA GLY A 121 -10.23 5.00 2.37
C GLY A 121 -10.41 4.61 0.90
N THR A 122 -9.30 4.44 0.17
CA THR A 122 -9.34 4.08 -1.25
C THR A 122 -9.95 2.70 -1.48
N ILE A 123 -9.59 1.68 -0.67
CA ILE A 123 -10.16 0.34 -0.83
C ILE A 123 -11.65 0.30 -0.46
N GLN A 124 -12.07 1.04 0.57
CA GLN A 124 -13.48 1.15 0.93
C GLN A 124 -14.29 1.82 -0.19
N ALA A 125 -13.76 2.88 -0.81
CA ALA A 125 -14.39 3.52 -1.95
C ALA A 125 -14.50 2.57 -3.15
N TYR A 126 -13.44 1.78 -3.42
CA TYR A 126 -13.45 0.76 -4.47
C TYR A 126 -14.52 -0.31 -4.22
N ILE A 127 -14.55 -0.90 -3.02
CA ILE A 127 -15.55 -1.92 -2.65
C ILE A 127 -16.96 -1.36 -2.78
N ARG A 128 -17.19 -0.13 -2.29
CA ARG A 128 -18.50 0.52 -2.38
C ARG A 128 -18.94 0.69 -3.84
N ARG A 129 -18.03 1.14 -4.71
CA ARG A 129 -18.28 1.34 -6.15
C ARG A 129 -18.63 0.04 -6.87
N PHE A 130 -17.96 -1.06 -6.54
CA PHE A 130 -18.15 -2.35 -7.20
C PHE A 130 -19.01 -3.35 -6.40
N SER A 131 -19.65 -2.89 -5.32
CA SER A 131 -20.41 -3.72 -4.38
C SER A 131 -21.45 -4.61 -5.06
N PHE A 132 -22.19 -4.07 -6.03
CA PHE A 132 -23.15 -4.84 -6.83
C PHE A 132 -22.50 -6.01 -7.57
N TRP A 133 -21.39 -5.76 -8.28
CA TRP A 133 -20.69 -6.79 -9.04
C TRP A 133 -20.05 -7.84 -8.15
N ILE A 134 -19.49 -7.42 -7.01
CA ILE A 134 -18.95 -8.31 -5.99
C ILE A 134 -20.06 -9.22 -5.45
N ALA A 135 -21.23 -8.66 -5.14
CA ALA A 135 -22.38 -9.43 -4.66
C ALA A 135 -22.89 -10.43 -5.70
N LEU A 136 -23.01 -10.02 -6.97
CA LEU A 136 -23.42 -10.89 -8.06
C LEU A 136 -22.46 -12.07 -8.27
N PHE A 137 -21.15 -11.79 -8.27
CA PHE A 137 -20.13 -12.82 -8.37
C PHE A 137 -20.18 -13.78 -7.18
N GLY A 138 -20.28 -13.24 -5.96
CA GLY A 138 -20.41 -14.03 -4.74
C GLY A 138 -21.63 -14.94 -4.75
N PHE A 139 -22.79 -14.44 -5.17
CA PHE A 139 -24.01 -15.23 -5.29
C PHE A 139 -23.87 -16.34 -6.34
N SER A 140 -23.25 -16.03 -7.48
CA SER A 140 -23.02 -17.00 -8.55
C SER A 140 -22.10 -18.13 -8.07
N CYS A 141 -20.99 -17.82 -7.40
CA CYS A 141 -20.11 -18.81 -6.82
C CYS A 141 -20.84 -19.70 -5.79
N LEU A 142 -21.66 -19.11 -4.92
CA LEU A 142 -22.44 -19.87 -3.94
C LEU A 142 -23.44 -20.82 -4.62
N PHE A 143 -24.13 -20.34 -5.66
CA PHE A 143 -25.05 -21.16 -6.44
C PHE A 143 -24.34 -22.37 -7.06
N PHE A 144 -23.20 -22.16 -7.72
CA PHE A 144 -22.42 -23.26 -8.29
C PHE A 144 -21.92 -24.25 -7.23
N LEU A 145 -21.46 -23.74 -6.07
CA LEU A 145 -21.05 -24.61 -4.97
C LEU A 145 -22.20 -25.50 -4.50
N ILE A 146 -23.38 -24.93 -4.22
CA ILE A 146 -24.55 -25.71 -3.77
C ILE A 146 -24.96 -26.75 -4.81
N THR A 147 -25.08 -26.37 -6.08
CA THR A 147 -25.46 -27.32 -7.15
C THR A 147 -24.45 -28.46 -7.27
N SER A 148 -23.15 -28.18 -7.22
CA SER A 148 -22.11 -29.21 -7.29
C SER A 148 -22.16 -30.17 -6.09
N THR A 149 -22.41 -29.66 -4.88
CA THR A 149 -22.56 -30.49 -3.68
C THR A 149 -23.80 -31.37 -3.77
N ILE A 150 -24.94 -30.84 -4.20
CA ILE A 150 -26.19 -31.63 -4.35
C ILE A 150 -25.98 -32.76 -5.36
N ILE A 151 -25.43 -32.44 -6.55
CA ILE A 151 -25.15 -33.45 -7.58
C ILE A 151 -24.20 -34.52 -7.02
N GLY A 152 -23.12 -34.12 -6.34
CA GLY A 152 -22.19 -35.06 -5.71
C GLY A 152 -22.84 -35.96 -4.66
N CYS A 153 -23.75 -35.44 -3.84
CA CYS A 153 -24.48 -36.24 -2.86
C CYS A 153 -25.46 -37.23 -3.52
N VAL A 154 -26.17 -36.81 -4.57
CA VAL A 154 -27.09 -37.68 -5.32
C VAL A 154 -26.33 -38.83 -5.96
N THR A 155 -25.23 -38.56 -6.67
CA THR A 155 -24.42 -39.61 -7.32
C THR A 155 -23.81 -40.60 -6.32
N LEU A 156 -23.38 -40.13 -5.14
CA LEU A 156 -22.88 -41.00 -4.07
C LEU A 156 -23.96 -41.91 -3.47
N CYS A 157 -25.22 -41.45 -3.40
CA CYS A 157 -26.33 -42.27 -2.92
C CYS A 157 -26.75 -43.33 -3.94
N GLU A 158 -26.65 -43.08 -5.25
CA GLU A 158 -27.01 -44.06 -6.28
C GLU A 158 -25.95 -45.15 -6.50
N ILE A 159 -24.70 -44.91 -6.11
CA ILE A 159 -23.59 -45.89 -6.21
C ILE A 159 -23.59 -46.88 -5.03
N LYS A 160 -24.37 -46.60 -3.97
CA LYS A 160 -24.48 -47.43 -2.76
C LYS A 160 -25.66 -48.37 -2.81
#